data_AF-T1IE79-F1
#
_entry.id   AF-T1IE79-F1
#
_cell.length_a   1.000
_cell.length_b   1.000
_cell.length_c   1.000
_cell.angle_alpha   90.00
_cell.angle_beta   90.00
_cell.angle_gamma   90.00
#
_symmetry.space_group_name_H-M   'P 1'
#
loop_
_entity.id
_entity.type
_entity.pdbx_description
1 polymer ?
#
loop_
_entity_poly.entity_id
_entity_poly.type
_entity_poly.pdbx_seq_one_letter_code
_entity_poly.pdbx_strand_id
1 'polypeptide(L)'
;MDRQVILSIHKDVVSKESRYRVEQRGDTWSLKIANIKPADQGIYMCQVNTNPMISQVGYMDILVPPNIVDSDSTPSWLTVAEGDDVLLICKAEGRPRPVISWRREDYLPIRTQGREDITPNPAPD
;
A
#
# COMPACT_ATOMS: atom_id res chain seq x y z
N MET A 1 -24.31 1.87 3.36
CA MET A 1 -24.80 0.82 4.27
C MET A 1 -23.62 -0.05 4.62
N ASP A 2 -23.02 0.19 5.78
CA ASP A 2 -21.87 -0.57 6.28
C ASP A 2 -22.33 -1.98 6.62
N ARG A 3 -22.09 -2.93 5.72
CA ARG A 3 -22.42 -4.34 5.97
C ARG A 3 -21.29 -4.91 6.81
N GLN A 4 -21.45 -4.89 8.13
CA GLN A 4 -20.58 -5.65 9.02
C GLN A 4 -20.70 -7.13 8.66
N VAL A 5 -19.62 -7.72 8.16
CA VAL A 5 -19.56 -9.14 7.81
C VAL A 5 -18.84 -9.88 8.93
N ILE A 6 -19.47 -10.90 9.48
CA ILE A 6 -18.82 -11.81 10.42
C ILE A 6 -17.82 -12.67 9.65
N LEU A 7 -16.53 -12.49 9.95
CA LEU A 7 -15.46 -13.29 9.34
C LEU A 7 -15.34 -14.67 9.98
N SER A 8 -15.49 -14.74 11.30
CA SER A 8 -15.41 -15.96 12.09
C SER A 8 -16.21 -15.88 13.39
N ILE A 9 -16.63 -17.03 13.90
CA ILE A 9 -17.23 -17.19 15.22
C ILE A 9 -16.48 -18.32 15.92
N HIS A 10 -15.89 -18.05 17.08
CA HIS A 10 -15.06 -19.02 17.79
C HIS A 10 -13.93 -19.57 16.90
N LYS A 11 -13.96 -20.85 16.52
CA LYS A 11 -12.98 -21.50 15.64
C LYS A 11 -13.46 -21.62 14.20
N ASP A 12 -14.73 -21.29 13.95
CA ASP A 12 -15.37 -21.47 12.66
C ASP A 12 -15.22 -20.20 11.82
N VAL A 13 -14.66 -20.34 10.63
CA VAL A 13 -14.59 -19.26 9.64
C VAL A 13 -15.91 -19.25 8.87
N VAL A 14 -16.64 -18.14 8.97
CA VAL A 14 -17.93 -17.94 8.29
C VAL A 14 -17.73 -17.35 6.89
N SER A 15 -16.62 -16.64 6.68
CA SER A 15 -16.25 -16.09 5.38
C SER A 15 -16.10 -17.21 4.32
N LYS A 16 -16.55 -16.94 3.10
CA LYS A 16 -16.40 -17.86 1.96
C LYS A 16 -14.96 -17.92 1.42
N GLU A 17 -14.11 -16.98 1.79
CA GLU A 17 -12.73 -16.92 1.31
C GLU A 17 -11.82 -17.84 2.14
N SER A 18 -11.07 -18.72 1.46
CA SER A 18 -10.17 -19.70 2.10
C SER A 18 -8.92 -19.09 2.76
N ARG A 19 -8.72 -17.78 2.63
CA ARG A 19 -7.56 -17.05 3.16
C ARG A 19 -7.71 -16.63 4.61
N TYR A 20 -8.92 -16.67 5.17
CA TYR A 20 -9.18 -16.41 6.58
C TYR A 20 -8.99 -17.69 7.39
N ARG A 21 -8.28 -17.59 8.52
CA ARG A 21 -8.10 -18.68 9.47
C ARG A 21 -8.19 -18.14 10.89
N VAL A 22 -8.67 -18.95 11.82
CA VAL A 22 -8.61 -18.63 13.25
C VAL A 22 -7.63 -19.57 13.93
N GLU A 23 -6.73 -18.99 14.71
CA GLU A 23 -5.80 -19.72 15.57
C GLU A 23 -6.15 -19.43 17.03
N GLN A 24 -6.10 -20.46 17.87
CA GLN A 24 -6.22 -20.32 19.32
C GLN A 24 -4.95 -20.81 19.99
N ARG A 25 -4.38 -19.95 20.86
CA ARG A 25 -3.26 -20.30 21.72
C ARG A 25 -3.61 -19.94 23.16
N GLY A 26 -3.99 -20.95 23.95
CA GLY A 26 -4.54 -20.72 25.30
C GLY A 26 -5.82 -19.88 25.23
N ASP A 27 -5.81 -18.75 25.93
CA ASP A 27 -6.94 -17.81 25.99
C ASP A 27 -6.86 -16.70 24.92
N THR A 28 -5.91 -16.80 23.98
CA THR A 28 -5.76 -15.85 22.87
C THR A 28 -6.34 -16.41 21.58
N TRP A 29 -7.27 -15.66 20.97
CA TRP A 29 -7.74 -15.90 19.61
C TRP A 29 -7.12 -14.92 18.63
N SER A 30 -6.72 -15.42 17.46
CA SER A 30 -6.11 -14.62 16.40
C SER A 30 -6.76 -14.92 15.06
N LEU A 31 -7.23 -13.87 14.39
CA LEU A 31 -7.62 -13.94 12.98
C LEU A 31 -6.37 -13.80 12.12
N LYS A 32 -6.11 -14.79 11.28
CA LYS A 32 -5.05 -14.78 10.28
C LYS A 32 -5.68 -14.57 8.90
N ILE A 33 -5.10 -13.64 8.15
CA ILE A 33 -5.53 -13.32 6.78
C ILE A 33 -4.31 -13.54 5.88
N ALA A 34 -4.35 -14.57 5.05
CA ALA A 34 -3.29 -14.86 4.08
C ALA A 34 -3.47 -14.04 2.81
N ASN A 35 -2.37 -13.81 2.06
CA ASN A 35 -2.36 -13.11 0.78
C ASN A 35 -3.14 -11.78 0.84
N ILE A 36 -2.69 -10.90 1.74
CA ILE A 36 -3.28 -9.58 1.98
C ILE A 36 -3.42 -8.81 0.66
N LYS A 37 -4.58 -8.18 0.49
CA LYS A 37 -4.94 -7.35 -0.66
C LYS A 37 -5.26 -5.94 -0.20
N PRO A 38 -5.16 -4.92 -1.08
CA PRO A 38 -5.60 -3.56 -0.75
C PRO A 38 -7.05 -3.49 -0.24
N ALA A 39 -7.93 -4.36 -0.74
CA ALA A 39 -9.32 -4.45 -0.32
C ALA A 39 -9.53 -4.96 1.12
N ASP A 40 -8.48 -5.46 1.79
CA ASP A 40 -8.53 -5.83 3.21
C ASP A 40 -8.39 -4.64 4.15
N GLN A 41 -8.04 -3.47 3.62
CA GLN A 41 -7.94 -2.28 4.44
C GLN A 41 -9.30 -1.94 5.04
N GLY A 42 -9.32 -1.70 6.35
CA GLY A 42 -10.56 -1.32 7.01
C GLY A 42 -10.56 -1.56 8.50
N ILE A 43 -11.75 -1.43 9.07
CA ILE A 43 -12.01 -1.59 10.50
C ILE A 43 -12.30 -3.07 10.79
N TYR A 44 -11.57 -3.63 11.73
CA TYR A 44 -11.78 -4.98 12.26
C TYR A 44 -12.19 -4.88 13.72
N MET A 45 -13.15 -5.72 14.12
CA MET A 45 -13.65 -5.78 15.49
C MET A 45 -13.55 -7.20 16.01
N CYS A 46 -13.00 -7.33 17.22
CA CYS A 46 -13.09 -8.54 18.02
C CYS A 46 -14.15 -8.33 19.10
N GLN A 47 -15.08 -9.27 19.25
CA GLN A 47 -16.19 -9.17 20.19
C GLN A 47 -16.30 -10.45 21.02
N VAL A 48 -16.52 -10.29 22.33
CA VAL A 48 -16.79 -11.39 23.26
C VAL A 48 -18.21 -11.23 23.80
N ASN A 49 -18.97 -12.32 23.77
CA ASN A 49 -20.38 -12.34 24.20
C ASN A 49 -20.50 -12.42 25.73
N THR A 50 -20.09 -11.35 26.42
CA THR A 50 -20.29 -11.15 27.86
C THR A 50 -21.50 -10.24 28.12
N ASN A 51 -21.91 -10.12 29.39
CA ASN A 51 -22.90 -9.13 29.81
C ASN A 51 -22.29 -8.20 30.89
N PRO A 52 -21.95 -6.94 30.56
CA PRO A 52 -22.10 -6.27 29.26
C PRO A 52 -21.13 -6.81 28.20
N MET A 53 -21.46 -6.59 26.92
CA MET A 53 -20.63 -7.01 25.79
C MET A 53 -19.27 -6.29 25.81
N ILE A 54 -18.19 -7.06 25.61
CA ILE A 54 -16.83 -6.53 25.50
C ILE A 54 -16.40 -6.62 24.03
N SER A 55 -15.86 -5.52 23.49
CA SER A 55 -15.35 -5.48 22.11
C SER A 55 -14.11 -4.58 22.01
N GLN A 56 -13.22 -4.91 21.07
CA GLN A 56 -12.09 -4.08 20.69
C GLN A 56 -12.07 -3.89 19.18
N VAL A 57 -11.80 -2.66 18.75
CA VAL A 57 -11.77 -2.27 17.34
C VAL A 57 -10.36 -1.83 16.97
N GLY A 58 -9.91 -2.22 15.78
CA GLY A 58 -8.63 -1.79 15.21
C GLY A 58 -8.80 -1.47 13.73
N TYR A 59 -8.00 -0.52 13.23
CA TYR A 59 -7.92 -0.22 11.81
C TYR A 59 -6.69 -0.92 11.22
N MET A 60 -6.91 -1.75 10.21
CA MET A 60 -5.85 -2.44 9.49
C MET A 60 -5.49 -1.63 8.25
N ASP A 61 -4.28 -1.08 8.24
CA ASP A 61 -3.75 -0.28 7.15
C ASP A 61 -2.86 -1.14 6.23
N ILE A 62 -3.16 -1.17 4.93
CA ILE A 62 -2.42 -2.03 3.98
C ILE A 62 -1.40 -1.22 3.21
N LEU A 63 -0.14 -1.63 3.31
CA LEU A 63 0.97 -1.02 2.59
C LEU A 63 1.17 -1.71 1.24
N VAL A 64 1.47 -0.91 0.23
CA VAL A 64 1.72 -1.35 -1.14
C VAL A 64 3.10 -0.85 -1.54
N PRO A 65 4.04 -1.72 -1.93
CA PRO A 65 5.39 -1.30 -2.29
C PRO A 65 5.37 -0.36 -3.49
N PRO A 66 6.35 0.55 -3.61
CA PRO A 66 6.51 1.38 -4.80
C PRO A 66 6.67 0.55 -6.07
N ASN A 67 5.94 0.93 -7.12
CA ASN A 67 6.04 0.37 -8.47
C ASN A 67 6.12 1.51 -9.48
N ILE A 68 7.13 1.49 -10.35
CA ILE A 68 7.25 2.47 -11.43
C ILE A 68 6.25 2.11 -12.53
N VAL A 69 5.50 3.12 -12.99
CA VAL A 69 4.55 3.01 -14.08
C VAL A 69 5.29 3.39 -15.37
N ASP A 70 5.86 2.38 -16.02
CA ASP A 70 6.71 2.58 -17.22
C ASP A 70 5.97 3.27 -18.37
N SER A 71 4.65 3.03 -18.51
CA SER A 71 3.83 3.67 -19.57
C SER A 71 3.74 5.19 -19.44
N ASP A 72 3.90 5.71 -18.22
CA ASP A 72 3.73 7.12 -17.88
C ASP A 72 5.07 7.77 -17.49
N SER A 73 6.17 7.03 -17.66
CA SER A 73 7.53 7.46 -17.36
C SER A 73 8.33 7.64 -18.64
N THR A 74 9.48 8.33 -18.56
CA THR A 74 10.44 8.38 -19.66
C THR A 74 10.94 6.96 -19.97
N PRO A 75 11.09 6.57 -21.25
CA PRO A 75 11.63 5.28 -21.61
C PRO A 75 13.01 5.00 -21.00
N SER A 76 13.38 3.72 -20.92
CA SER A 76 14.67 3.28 -20.35
C SER A 76 15.90 3.80 -21.09
N TRP A 77 15.72 4.31 -22.30
CA TRP A 77 16.76 4.96 -23.08
C TRP A 77 16.21 6.15 -23.85
N LEU A 78 17.03 7.20 -23.98
CA LEU A 78 16.79 8.30 -24.91
C LEU A 78 18.12 8.79 -25.49
N THR A 79 18.04 9.42 -26.65
CA THR A 79 19.17 10.10 -27.30
C THR A 79 18.89 11.60 -27.33
N VAL A 80 19.88 12.41 -26.93
CA VAL A 80 19.80 13.87 -26.85
C VAL A 80 21.02 14.44 -27.54
N ALA A 81 20.86 15.56 -28.26
CA ALA A 81 21.99 16.24 -28.88
C ALA A 81 22.86 16.91 -27.82
N GLU A 82 24.16 17.03 -28.09
CA GLU A 82 25.07 17.71 -27.18
C GLU A 82 24.67 19.18 -27.01
N GLY A 83 24.54 19.62 -25.76
CA GLY A 83 24.14 20.98 -25.41
C GLY A 83 22.64 21.18 -25.19
N ASP A 84 21.81 20.21 -25.58
CA ASP A 84 20.36 20.26 -25.36
C ASP A 84 19.96 19.78 -23.96
N ASP A 85 18.85 20.30 -23.44
CA ASP A 85 18.26 19.88 -22.18
C ASP A 85 17.37 18.62 -22.34
N VAL A 86 17.21 17.87 -21.25
CA VAL A 86 16.31 16.72 -21.17
C VAL A 86 15.38 16.80 -19.95
N LEU A 87 14.13 16.40 -20.14
CA LEU A 87 13.17 16.18 -19.05
C LEU A 87 12.99 14.67 -18.83
N LEU A 88 13.32 14.21 -17.61
CA LEU A 88 13.07 12.85 -17.17
C LEU A 88 11.81 12.82 -16.28
N ILE A 89 10.86 11.99 -16.64
CA ILE A 89 9.60 11.79 -15.93
C ILE A 89 9.64 10.38 -15.32
N CYS A 90 9.31 10.27 -14.04
CA CYS A 90 9.10 9.00 -13.38
C CYS A 90 7.76 9.09 -12.65
N LYS A 91 6.84 8.19 -12.99
CA LYS A 91 5.60 8.01 -12.25
C LYS A 91 5.71 6.73 -11.45
N ALA A 92 5.45 6.80 -10.16
CA ALA A 92 5.42 5.64 -9.29
C ALA A 92 4.14 5.59 -8.48
N GLU A 93 3.62 4.38 -8.30
CA GLU A 93 2.45 4.07 -7.48
C GLU A 93 2.87 3.29 -6.24
N GLY A 94 2.11 3.40 -5.16
CA GLY A 94 2.43 2.73 -3.90
C GLY A 94 1.68 3.35 -2.73
N ARG A 95 1.75 2.67 -1.58
CA ARG A 95 1.13 3.11 -0.33
C ARG A 95 2.08 2.87 0.84
N PRO A 96 2.56 3.93 1.52
CA PRO A 96 2.31 5.35 1.23
C PRO A 96 2.84 5.77 -0.15
N ARG A 97 2.41 6.95 -0.62
CA ARG A 97 2.85 7.50 -1.90
C ARG A 97 4.40 7.47 -1.98
N PRO A 98 4.99 6.91 -3.05
CA PRO A 98 6.44 6.85 -3.19
C PRO A 98 7.08 8.24 -3.25
N VAL A 99 8.27 8.36 -2.68
CA VAL A 99 9.16 9.52 -2.89
C VAL A 99 10.11 9.19 -4.04
N ILE A 100 10.16 10.06 -5.04
CA ILE A 100 10.98 9.87 -6.23
C ILE A 100 12.26 10.70 -6.06
N SER A 101 13.40 10.07 -6.31
CA SER A 101 14.71 10.72 -6.35
C SER A 101 15.48 10.27 -7.57
N TRP A 102 16.26 11.18 -8.13
CA TRP A 102 17.09 10.94 -9.30
C TRP A 102 18.56 10.92 -8.89
N ARG A 103 19.35 10.06 -9.53
CA ARG A 103 20.79 10.03 -9.39
C ARG A 103 21.43 9.59 -10.69
N ARG A 104 22.66 10.06 -10.94
CA ARG A 104 23.53 9.46 -11.95
C ARG A 104 24.11 8.17 -11.41
N GLU A 105 24.41 7.24 -12.31
CA GLU A 105 25.06 5.97 -11.96
C GLU A 105 26.47 6.18 -11.39
N ASP A 106 27.18 7.20 -11.88
CA ASP A 106 28.50 7.62 -11.39
C ASP A 106 28.46 8.48 -10.11
N TYR A 107 27.28 8.67 -9.51
CA TYR A 107 27.03 9.48 -8.32
C TYR A 107 27.44 10.96 -8.45
N LEU A 108 27.75 11.43 -9.66
CA LEU A 108 28.01 12.85 -9.87
C LEU A 108 26.70 13.65 -9.80
N PRO A 109 26.78 14.96 -9.51
CA PRO A 109 25.61 15.82 -9.54
C PRO A 109 24.92 15.82 -10.91
N ILE A 110 23.59 15.79 -10.90
CA ILE A 110 22.77 16.09 -12.08
C ILE A 110 22.82 17.60 -12.26
N ARG A 111 23.25 18.08 -13.44
CA ARG A 111 23.18 19.51 -13.77
C ARG A 111 21.74 19.84 -14.09
N THR A 112 21.02 20.47 -13.17
CA THR A 112 19.63 20.91 -13.36
C THR A 112 19.58 22.43 -13.60
N GLN A 113 18.77 22.89 -14.54
CA GLN A 113 18.53 24.34 -14.75
C GLN A 113 17.50 24.92 -13.76
N GLY A 114 17.53 24.47 -12.49
CA GLY A 114 16.73 25.08 -11.42
C GLY A 114 15.30 24.58 -11.22
N ARG A 115 14.93 23.40 -11.74
CA ARG A 115 13.63 22.77 -11.46
C ARG A 115 13.77 21.32 -11.00
N GLU A 116 14.21 21.14 -9.75
CA GLU A 116 13.89 19.91 -9.00
C GLU A 116 12.50 20.08 -8.40
N ASP A 117 11.47 20.01 -9.23
CA ASP A 117 10.11 19.81 -8.71
C ASP A 117 10.02 18.34 -8.28
N ILE A 118 10.54 18.04 -7.08
CA ILE A 118 10.13 16.86 -6.30
C ILE A 118 8.70 17.13 -5.83
N THR A 119 7.79 17.26 -6.80
CA THR A 119 6.37 17.38 -6.48
C THR A 119 5.93 16.01 -6.00
N PRO A 120 5.30 15.89 -4.81
CA PRO A 120 4.46 14.75 -4.57
C PRO A 120 3.46 14.73 -5.72
N ASN A 121 3.46 13.65 -6.50
CA ASN A 121 2.55 13.47 -7.62
C ASN A 121 1.14 13.88 -7.15
N PRO A 122 0.43 14.78 -7.86
CA PRO A 122 -0.87 15.26 -7.42
C PRO A 122 -1.80 14.08 -7.12
N ALA A 123 -2.61 14.21 -6.07
CA ALA A 123 -3.57 13.16 -5.73
C ALA A 123 -4.50 12.92 -6.93
N PRO A 124 -4.85 11.66 -7.25
CA PRO A 124 -5.97 11.42 -8.15
C PRO A 124 -7.24 12.01 -7.50
N ASP A 125 -8.00 12.77 -8.28
CA ASP A 125 -9.33 13.28 -7.94
C ASP A 125 -10.31 12.14 -7.60
#